data_AF-A0A4Y9ZFV8-F1
#
_entry.id   AF-A0A4Y9ZFV8-F1
#
_cell.length_a   1.000
_cell.length_b   1.000
_cell.length_c   1.000
_cell.angle_alpha   90.00
_cell.angle_beta   90.00
_cell.angle_gamma   90.00
#
_symmetry.space_group_name_H-M   'P 1'
#
loop_
_entity.id
_entity.type
_entity.pdbx_description
1 polymer ?
#
loop_
_entity_poly.entity_id
_entity_poly.type
_entity_poly.pdbx_seq_one_letter_code
_entity_poly.pdbx_strand_id
1 'polypeptide(L)'
;SQAVDYPKNGIRVDLDSEEIPSKLIKFTPDWHKPEFEGPRDDDFYVSKRALGYLYRNITLKKPDEPLDVPLKPSTKSDPRADPIFQTVRKVVRRTLNNNFSDLPSQASISLAESLFTRYSRELRYIRVAHTLGESPDSRLAEEEVVVGTILTKCAHKILRSSRIQRMKVHTGMLVKDIQRRLLPDTADNDSERLKAGLKTAWQVLEWTYTKQGEEGVESFGLVVLGLVLDCLTKLGAIPEGKPMNPIPSTNTTPMIQPSK
;
A
#
# COMPACT_ATOMS: atom_id res chain seq x y z
N SER A 1 -31.07 8.44 27.15
CA SER A 1 -31.02 6.98 27.33
C SER A 1 -30.23 6.74 28.59
N GLN A 2 -30.71 5.89 29.51
CA GLN A 2 -30.18 5.79 30.88
C GLN A 2 -28.65 5.57 30.95
N ALA A 3 -28.05 4.85 30.00
CA ALA A 3 -26.60 4.67 29.89
C ALA A 3 -25.81 5.95 29.50
N VAL A 4 -26.42 6.85 28.73
CA VAL A 4 -25.82 8.14 28.33
C VAL A 4 -25.92 9.16 29.48
N ASP A 5 -26.93 9.02 30.32
CA ASP A 5 -27.23 9.97 31.41
C ASP A 5 -26.57 9.57 32.75
N TYR A 6 -25.94 8.40 32.83
CA TYR A 6 -25.20 7.93 34.02
C TYR A 6 -24.12 8.92 34.52
N PRO A 7 -23.26 9.52 33.67
CA PRO A 7 -22.24 10.46 34.13
C PRO A 7 -22.82 11.77 34.66
N LYS A 8 -24.09 12.08 34.31
CA LYS A 8 -24.76 13.33 34.68
C LYS A 8 -25.60 13.17 35.94
N ASN A 9 -26.29 12.04 36.07
CA ASN A 9 -27.29 11.84 37.13
C ASN A 9 -26.84 10.83 38.20
N GLY A 10 -25.75 10.08 37.98
CA GLY A 10 -25.23 9.08 38.93
C GLY A 10 -26.11 7.83 39.11
N ILE A 11 -27.24 7.73 38.39
CA ILE A 11 -28.18 6.60 38.46
C ILE A 11 -27.63 5.45 37.63
N ARG A 12 -27.14 4.40 38.31
CA ARG A 12 -26.63 3.18 37.65
C ARG A 12 -27.71 2.56 36.78
N VAL A 13 -27.31 2.06 35.62
CA VAL A 13 -28.18 1.24 34.76
C VAL A 13 -28.39 -0.09 35.46
N ASP A 14 -29.65 -0.46 35.69
CA ASP A 14 -30.00 -1.77 36.24
C ASP A 14 -29.84 -2.85 35.16
N LEU A 15 -28.77 -3.63 35.25
CA LEU A 15 -28.41 -4.65 34.27
C LEU A 15 -29.27 -5.91 34.34
N ASP A 16 -29.97 -6.10 35.47
CA ASP A 16 -30.77 -7.29 35.75
C ASP A 16 -32.27 -7.05 35.46
N SER A 17 -32.63 -5.84 35.04
CA SER A 17 -33.99 -5.47 34.65
C SER A 17 -34.37 -6.06 33.27
N GLU A 18 -35.57 -6.64 33.16
CA GLU A 18 -36.14 -7.15 31.90
C GLU A 18 -36.37 -6.06 30.83
N GLU A 19 -36.19 -4.79 31.20
CA GLU A 19 -36.34 -3.63 30.32
C GLU A 19 -35.15 -3.43 29.35
N ILE A 20 -34.05 -4.18 29.51
CA ILE A 20 -32.90 -4.08 28.60
C ILE A 20 -33.21 -4.82 27.30
N PRO A 21 -33.21 -4.14 26.14
CA PRO A 21 -33.44 -4.79 24.86
C PRO A 21 -32.35 -5.83 24.58
N SER A 22 -32.70 -7.10 24.68
CA SER A 22 -31.82 -8.19 24.28
C SER A 22 -31.82 -8.35 22.75
N LYS A 23 -30.75 -8.92 22.19
CA LYS A 23 -30.71 -9.21 20.75
C LYS A 23 -31.77 -10.26 20.44
N LEU A 24 -32.68 -9.93 19.53
CA LEU A 24 -33.73 -10.85 19.05
C LEU A 24 -33.15 -12.16 18.48
N ILE A 25 -31.94 -12.11 17.93
CA ILE A 25 -31.20 -13.25 17.40
C ILE A 25 -29.86 -13.31 18.14
N LYS A 26 -29.60 -14.43 18.81
CA LYS A 26 -28.35 -14.65 19.55
C LYS A 26 -27.14 -14.80 18.63
N PHE A 27 -27.36 -15.40 17.46
CA PHE A 27 -26.31 -15.70 16.48
C PHE A 27 -25.97 -14.50 15.60
N THR A 28 -24.69 -14.32 15.32
CA THR A 28 -24.22 -13.30 14.38
C THR A 28 -23.97 -13.93 13.01
N PRO A 29 -24.05 -13.17 11.91
CA PRO A 29 -23.78 -13.76 10.61
C PRO A 29 -22.29 -14.09 10.44
N ASP A 30 -21.99 -15.12 9.67
CA ASP A 30 -20.64 -15.61 9.36
C ASP A 30 -19.64 -14.56 8.87
N TRP A 31 -20.07 -13.56 8.09
CA TRP A 31 -19.19 -12.47 7.64
C TRP A 31 -18.78 -11.49 8.76
N HIS A 32 -19.38 -11.59 9.96
CA HIS A 32 -18.90 -10.93 11.18
C HIS A 32 -17.96 -11.80 12.01
N LYS A 33 -17.74 -13.07 11.63
CA LYS A 33 -16.82 -13.96 12.32
C LYS A 33 -15.42 -13.32 12.37
N PRO A 34 -14.80 -13.26 13.55
CA PRO A 34 -13.50 -12.64 13.66
C PRO A 34 -12.43 -13.53 13.01
N GLU A 35 -11.36 -12.91 12.54
CA GLU A 35 -10.36 -13.54 11.66
C GLU A 35 -9.41 -14.51 12.41
N PHE A 36 -9.42 -14.49 13.75
CA PHE A 36 -8.52 -15.26 14.62
C PHE A 36 -9.11 -16.61 15.06
N GLU A 37 -8.24 -17.52 15.48
CA GLU A 37 -8.62 -18.84 16.01
C GLU A 37 -9.18 -18.68 17.43
N GLY A 38 -10.43 -19.10 17.68
CA GLY A 38 -11.08 -18.92 18.98
C GLY A 38 -12.61 -18.86 19.01
N PRO A 39 -13.32 -18.42 17.96
CA PRO A 39 -14.78 -18.42 17.97
C PRO A 39 -15.31 -19.84 17.79
N ARG A 40 -16.32 -20.22 18.58
CA ARG A 40 -17.08 -21.45 18.34
C ARG A 40 -17.91 -21.26 17.08
N ASP A 41 -17.90 -22.24 16.19
CA ASP A 41 -18.65 -22.16 14.93
C ASP A 41 -20.16 -22.01 15.16
N ASP A 42 -20.66 -22.52 16.29
CA ASP A 42 -22.07 -22.47 16.69
C ASP A 42 -22.59 -21.05 16.97
N ASP A 43 -21.71 -20.06 17.20
CA ASP A 43 -22.11 -18.66 17.45
C ASP A 43 -22.48 -17.90 16.16
N PHE A 44 -22.23 -18.51 15.00
CA PHE A 44 -22.38 -17.88 13.69
C PHE A 44 -23.31 -18.64 12.76
N TYR A 45 -24.24 -17.92 12.11
CA TYR A 45 -25.09 -18.52 11.07
C TYR A 45 -24.59 -18.16 9.67
N VAL A 46 -24.77 -19.08 8.72
CA VAL A 46 -24.41 -18.88 7.32
C VAL A 46 -25.38 -17.87 6.68
N SER A 47 -24.87 -16.68 6.36
CA SER A 47 -25.68 -15.65 5.71
C SER A 47 -25.94 -16.00 4.24
N LYS A 48 -27.23 -15.96 3.84
CA LYS A 48 -27.69 -16.08 2.44
C LYS A 48 -27.65 -14.76 1.66
N ARG A 49 -27.17 -13.67 2.26
CA ARG A 49 -27.00 -12.37 1.57
C ARG A 49 -25.76 -12.40 0.68
N ALA A 50 -25.71 -11.53 -0.33
CA ALA A 50 -24.56 -11.37 -1.23
C ALA A 50 -23.22 -11.25 -0.47
N LEU A 51 -23.22 -10.49 0.64
CA LEU A 51 -22.04 -10.34 1.50
C LEU A 51 -21.53 -11.66 2.10
N GLY A 52 -22.43 -12.57 2.48
CA GLY A 52 -22.05 -13.89 2.99
C GLY A 52 -21.40 -14.75 1.89
N TYR A 53 -21.94 -14.71 0.66
CA TYR A 53 -21.32 -15.40 -0.48
C TYR A 53 -19.94 -14.83 -0.80
N LEU A 54 -19.80 -13.51 -0.84
CA LEU A 54 -18.51 -12.86 -1.09
C LEU A 54 -17.48 -13.19 -0.01
N TYR A 55 -17.88 -13.18 1.27
CA TYR A 55 -17.01 -13.52 2.39
C TYR A 55 -16.44 -14.94 2.25
N ARG A 56 -17.27 -15.93 1.88
CA ARG A 56 -16.85 -17.32 1.70
C ARG A 56 -16.05 -17.56 0.42
N ASN A 57 -16.28 -16.76 -0.62
CA ASN A 57 -15.56 -16.88 -1.89
C ASN A 57 -14.12 -16.34 -1.82
N ILE A 58 -13.76 -15.58 -0.78
CA ILE A 58 -12.42 -15.02 -0.61
C ILE A 58 -11.68 -15.81 0.46
N THR A 59 -10.78 -16.69 0.04
CA THR A 59 -9.85 -17.37 0.95
C THR A 59 -8.48 -16.74 0.81
N LEU A 60 -8.02 -16.06 1.86
CA LEU A 60 -6.64 -15.57 1.92
C LEU A 60 -5.72 -16.76 2.24
N LYS A 61 -4.78 -17.05 1.34
CA LYS A 61 -3.71 -18.02 1.60
C LYS A 61 -2.89 -17.56 2.80
N LYS A 62 -2.35 -18.50 3.56
CA LYS A 62 -1.43 -18.15 4.66
C LYS A 62 -0.17 -17.49 4.05
N PRO A 63 0.45 -16.53 4.73
CA PRO A 63 1.66 -15.86 4.22
C PRO A 63 2.79 -16.83 3.84
N ASP A 64 2.88 -17.97 4.54
CA ASP A 64 3.91 -19.00 4.32
C ASP A 64 3.51 -20.07 3.29
N GLU A 65 2.29 -19.99 2.74
CA GLU A 65 1.79 -20.98 1.79
C GLU A 65 2.31 -20.65 0.38
N PRO A 66 2.95 -21.62 -0.32
CA PRO A 66 3.45 -21.39 -1.67
C PRO A 66 2.30 -20.99 -2.60
N LEU A 67 2.50 -19.89 -3.33
CA LEU A 67 1.52 -19.46 -4.30
C LEU A 67 1.68 -20.29 -5.58
N ASP A 68 0.65 -21.04 -5.96
CA ASP A 68 0.42 -21.51 -7.34
C ASP A 68 0.06 -20.34 -8.28
N VAL A 69 0.82 -19.24 -8.21
CA VAL A 69 0.91 -18.38 -9.39
C VAL A 69 1.79 -19.18 -10.34
N PRO A 70 1.43 -19.35 -11.63
CA PRO A 70 2.45 -19.67 -12.60
C PRO A 70 3.46 -18.55 -12.47
N LEU A 71 4.58 -18.81 -11.77
CA LEU A 71 5.77 -18.02 -11.96
C LEU A 71 5.94 -18.13 -13.46
N LYS A 72 5.61 -17.05 -14.18
CA LYS A 72 6.17 -16.85 -15.52
C LYS A 72 7.62 -17.25 -15.31
N PRO A 73 8.12 -18.29 -16.00
CA PRO A 73 9.49 -18.68 -15.81
C PRO A 73 10.25 -17.37 -15.86
N SER A 74 11.07 -17.12 -14.84
CA SER A 74 12.09 -16.10 -14.90
C SER A 74 13.04 -16.53 -16.00
N THR A 75 12.55 -16.52 -17.24
CA THR A 75 13.34 -16.37 -18.42
C THR A 75 14.06 -15.09 -18.11
N LYS A 76 15.39 -15.20 -18.04
CA LYS A 76 16.39 -14.15 -18.01
C LYS A 76 16.23 -13.20 -19.21
N SER A 77 15.01 -12.77 -19.47
CA SER A 77 14.67 -11.64 -20.30
C SER A 77 15.37 -10.49 -19.63
N ASP A 78 16.21 -9.81 -20.40
CA ASP A 78 16.82 -8.56 -19.97
C ASP A 78 15.74 -7.74 -19.26
N PRO A 79 15.91 -7.35 -17.98
CA PRO A 79 14.94 -6.53 -17.26
C PRO A 79 14.64 -5.21 -18.00
N ARG A 80 15.55 -4.78 -18.88
CA ARG A 80 15.39 -3.63 -19.78
C ARG A 80 14.49 -3.90 -21.00
N ALA A 81 14.09 -5.16 -21.22
CA ALA A 81 13.13 -5.55 -22.25
C ALA A 81 11.68 -5.27 -21.83
N ASP A 82 11.44 -4.87 -20.57
CA ASP A 82 10.12 -4.47 -20.10
C ASP A 82 9.55 -3.32 -20.97
N PRO A 83 8.34 -3.45 -21.53
CA PRO A 83 7.70 -2.38 -22.30
C PRO A 83 7.58 -1.07 -21.51
N ILE A 84 7.40 -1.12 -20.19
CA ILE A 84 7.33 0.09 -19.35
C ILE A 84 8.69 0.78 -19.35
N PHE A 85 9.77 0.03 -19.11
CA PHE A 85 11.12 0.58 -19.14
C PHE A 85 11.46 1.21 -20.50
N GLN A 86 11.15 0.52 -21.61
CA GLN A 86 11.44 1.02 -22.95
C GLN A 86 10.64 2.28 -23.32
N THR A 87 9.37 2.35 -22.91
CA THR A 87 8.52 3.52 -23.19
C THR A 87 9.00 4.73 -22.40
N VAL A 88 9.26 4.55 -21.10
CA VAL A 88 9.80 5.63 -20.25
C VAL A 88 11.18 6.08 -20.76
N ARG A 89 12.07 5.16 -21.13
CA ARG A 89 13.40 5.50 -21.70
C ARG A 89 13.29 6.40 -22.93
N LYS A 90 12.35 6.12 -23.84
CA LYS A 90 12.13 6.95 -25.03
C LYS A 90 11.69 8.37 -24.66
N VAL A 91 10.82 8.52 -23.66
CA VAL A 91 10.37 9.84 -23.18
C VAL A 91 11.52 10.58 -22.50
N VAL A 92 12.24 9.92 -21.59
CA VAL A 92 13.39 10.50 -20.87
C VAL A 92 14.48 10.97 -21.84
N ARG A 93 14.78 10.18 -22.88
CA ARG A 93 15.76 10.56 -23.91
C ARG A 93 15.32 11.81 -24.68
N ARG A 94 14.03 11.94 -25.00
CA ARG A 94 13.47 13.14 -25.66
C ARG A 94 13.52 14.37 -24.75
N THR A 95 13.32 14.21 -23.44
CA THR A 95 13.34 15.34 -22.50
C THR A 95 14.76 15.81 -22.16
N LEU A 96 15.72 14.90 -22.12
CA LEU A 96 17.11 15.21 -21.76
C LEU A 96 17.96 15.62 -22.98
N ASN A 97 17.56 15.27 -24.21
CA ASN A 97 18.29 15.58 -25.45
C ASN A 97 19.81 15.32 -25.29
N ASN A 98 20.63 16.37 -25.32
CA ASN A 98 22.09 16.30 -25.24
C ASN A 98 22.64 15.93 -23.85
N ASN A 99 21.81 16.00 -22.79
CA ASN A 99 22.22 15.64 -21.42
C ASN A 99 22.02 14.16 -21.10
N PHE A 100 21.42 13.40 -22.02
CA PHE A 100 21.22 11.97 -21.87
C PHE A 100 22.54 11.20 -22.03
N SER A 101 22.85 10.31 -21.10
CA SER A 101 23.99 9.40 -21.17
C SER A 101 23.47 7.97 -21.08
N ASP A 102 23.85 7.13 -22.04
CA ASP A 102 23.50 5.69 -22.04
C ASP A 102 24.25 4.90 -20.96
N LEU A 103 25.33 5.45 -20.40
CA LEU A 103 26.04 4.85 -19.27
C LEU A 103 25.78 5.64 -17.97
N PRO A 104 25.50 4.93 -16.86
CA PRO A 104 25.44 5.55 -15.54
C PRO A 104 26.82 6.06 -15.14
N SER A 105 26.87 7.28 -14.59
CA SER A 105 28.11 7.85 -14.02
C SER A 105 28.49 7.09 -12.75
N GLN A 106 29.79 6.96 -12.48
CA GLN A 106 30.29 6.36 -11.22
C GLN A 106 29.70 7.06 -9.97
N ALA A 107 29.54 8.38 -10.02
CA ALA A 107 28.90 9.14 -8.95
C ALA A 107 27.44 8.73 -8.72
N SER A 108 26.71 8.40 -9.80
CA SER A 108 25.31 7.96 -9.73
C SER A 108 25.20 6.53 -9.20
N ILE A 109 26.16 5.66 -9.53
CA ILE A 109 26.26 4.30 -8.98
C ILE A 109 26.52 4.35 -7.48
N SER A 110 27.52 5.12 -7.03
CA SER A 110 27.81 5.27 -5.60
C SER A 110 26.64 5.88 -4.82
N LEU A 111 25.94 6.85 -5.44
CA LEU A 111 24.72 7.41 -4.88
C LEU A 111 23.63 6.35 -4.75
N ALA A 112 23.38 5.57 -5.81
CA ALA A 112 22.38 4.50 -5.81
C ALA A 112 22.65 3.47 -4.70
N GLU A 113 23.90 3.01 -4.56
CA GLU A 113 24.30 2.07 -3.51
C GLU A 113 24.09 2.63 -2.10
N SER A 114 24.45 3.91 -1.89
CA SER A 114 24.29 4.57 -0.60
C SER A 114 22.80 4.74 -0.22
N LEU A 115 21.97 5.11 -1.20
CA LEU A 115 20.53 5.29 -1.01
C LEU A 115 19.83 3.96 -0.80
N PHE A 116 20.18 2.95 -1.59
CA PHE A 116 19.64 1.60 -1.46
C PHE A 116 20.01 0.98 -0.11
N THR A 117 21.26 1.12 0.34
CA THR A 117 21.70 0.61 1.66
C THR A 117 20.89 1.22 2.78
N ARG A 118 20.56 2.51 2.68
CA ARG A 118 19.71 3.18 3.67
C ARG A 118 18.27 2.72 3.56
N TYR A 119 17.73 2.68 2.34
CA TYR A 119 16.38 2.22 2.06
C TYR A 119 16.13 0.81 2.58
N SER A 120 17.01 -0.14 2.28
CA SER A 120 16.88 -1.54 2.70
C SER A 120 16.94 -1.71 4.22
N ARG A 121 17.80 -0.94 4.90
CA ARG A 121 17.88 -0.92 6.37
C ARG A 121 16.58 -0.39 6.99
N GLU A 122 16.07 0.74 6.52
CA GLU A 122 14.83 1.33 7.01
C GLU A 122 13.61 0.46 6.69
N LEU A 123 13.56 -0.12 5.48
CA LEU A 123 12.51 -1.06 5.09
C LEU A 123 12.51 -2.28 6.00
N ARG A 124 13.69 -2.86 6.27
CA ARG A 124 13.82 -3.98 7.22
C ARG A 124 13.35 -3.59 8.62
N TYR A 125 13.70 -2.39 9.08
CA TYR A 125 13.24 -1.88 10.37
C TYR A 125 11.72 -1.71 10.41
N ILE A 126 11.10 -1.14 9.37
CA ILE A 126 9.63 -1.00 9.25
C ILE A 126 8.95 -2.37 9.31
N ARG A 127 9.46 -3.35 8.57
CA ARG A 127 8.89 -4.70 8.49
C ARG A 127 8.87 -5.42 9.85
N VAL A 128 9.89 -5.19 10.68
CA VAL A 128 9.96 -5.74 12.03
C VAL A 128 9.13 -4.91 13.02
N ALA A 129 9.22 -3.58 12.99
CA ALA A 129 8.57 -2.71 13.96
C ALA A 129 7.02 -2.71 13.89
N HIS A 130 6.48 -3.02 12.71
CA HIS A 130 5.03 -3.00 12.45
C HIS A 130 4.39 -4.38 12.30
N THR A 131 5.14 -5.47 12.58
CA THR A 131 4.54 -6.80 12.64
C THR A 131 3.47 -6.90 13.73
N LEU A 132 2.46 -7.74 13.49
CA LEU A 132 1.42 -8.11 14.45
C LEU A 132 1.66 -9.49 15.07
N GLY A 133 2.62 -10.26 14.54
CA GLY A 133 2.97 -11.56 15.08
C GLY A 133 3.78 -11.43 16.36
N GLU A 134 3.54 -12.33 17.31
CA GLU A 134 4.30 -12.42 18.57
C GLU A 134 5.58 -13.26 18.42
N SER A 135 5.77 -13.96 17.30
CA SER A 135 6.99 -14.75 17.09
C SER A 135 8.19 -13.87 16.73
N PRO A 136 9.39 -14.18 17.25
CA PRO A 136 10.59 -13.38 17.05
C PRO A 136 11.03 -13.30 15.57
N ASP A 137 10.64 -14.29 14.76
CA ASP A 137 10.93 -14.33 13.32
C ASP A 137 9.80 -13.72 12.46
N SER A 138 8.71 -13.24 13.08
CA SER A 138 7.62 -12.61 12.34
C SER A 138 8.03 -11.24 11.83
N ARG A 139 8.08 -11.09 10.51
CA ARG A 139 8.25 -9.80 9.83
C ARG A 139 7.19 -9.66 8.76
N LEU A 140 6.79 -8.43 8.49
CA LEU A 140 5.93 -8.15 7.34
C LEU A 140 6.68 -8.51 6.04
N ALA A 141 5.94 -8.88 5.02
CA ALA A 141 6.47 -9.02 3.66
C ALA A 141 6.80 -7.63 3.07
N GLU A 142 7.62 -7.58 2.02
CA GLU A 142 7.95 -6.32 1.36
C GLU A 142 6.69 -5.70 0.72
N GLU A 143 5.90 -6.56 0.08
CA GLU A 143 4.66 -6.25 -0.61
C GLU A 143 3.61 -5.69 0.35
N GLU A 144 3.56 -6.21 1.59
CA GLU A 144 2.68 -5.70 2.65
C GLU A 144 3.00 -4.24 2.99
N VAL A 145 4.29 -3.91 3.12
CA VAL A 145 4.74 -2.56 3.42
C VAL A 145 4.50 -1.62 2.23
N VAL A 146 4.81 -2.08 1.01
CA VAL A 146 4.64 -1.31 -0.23
C VAL A 146 3.17 -1.00 -0.51
N VAL A 147 2.28 -2.00 -0.40
CA VAL A 147 0.83 -1.82 -0.60
C VAL A 147 0.20 -1.09 0.58
N GLY A 148 0.83 -1.13 1.76
CA GLY A 148 0.34 -0.46 2.96
C GLY A 148 -0.76 -1.27 3.67
N THR A 149 -0.64 -2.59 3.70
CA THR A 149 -1.60 -3.52 4.31
C THR A 149 -0.90 -4.56 5.15
N ILE A 150 -1.56 -5.08 6.19
CA ILE A 150 -1.04 -6.19 7.00
C ILE A 150 -2.03 -7.35 6.87
N LEU A 151 -1.57 -8.46 6.30
CA LEU A 151 -2.35 -9.68 6.04
C LEU A 151 -2.45 -10.56 7.28
N THR A 152 -1.51 -10.42 8.22
CA THR A 152 -1.51 -11.19 9.47
C THR A 152 -2.86 -11.05 10.19
N LYS A 153 -3.45 -12.20 10.54
CA LYS A 153 -4.69 -12.29 11.30
C LYS A 153 -4.51 -11.63 12.67
N CYS A 154 -5.47 -10.82 13.08
CA CYS A 154 -5.43 -10.11 14.35
C CYS A 154 -6.82 -10.11 15.01
N ALA A 155 -6.86 -10.39 16.31
CA ALA A 155 -8.10 -10.35 17.08
C ALA A 155 -8.68 -8.93 17.20
N HIS A 156 -7.82 -7.92 17.22
CA HIS A 156 -8.19 -6.53 17.44
C HIS A 156 -8.07 -5.69 16.16
N LYS A 157 -9.20 -5.53 15.43
CA LYS A 157 -9.25 -4.72 14.19
C LYS A 157 -8.74 -3.29 14.36
N ILE A 158 -9.00 -2.67 15.52
CA ILE A 158 -8.51 -1.32 15.86
C ILE A 158 -6.99 -1.29 15.94
N LEU A 159 -6.39 -2.31 16.56
CA LEU A 159 -4.94 -2.45 16.67
C LEU A 159 -4.30 -2.58 15.29
N ARG A 160 -4.85 -3.46 14.42
CA ARG A 160 -4.40 -3.59 13.03
C ARG A 160 -4.49 -2.27 12.28
N SER A 161 -5.63 -1.58 12.35
CA SER A 161 -5.82 -0.30 11.67
C SER A 161 -4.83 0.77 12.14
N SER A 162 -4.60 0.87 13.46
CA SER A 162 -3.61 1.78 14.03
C SER A 162 -2.18 1.45 13.58
N ARG A 163 -1.83 0.16 13.51
CA ARG A 163 -0.53 -0.32 13.05
C ARG A 163 -0.31 -0.04 11.56
N ILE A 164 -1.29 -0.33 10.71
CA ILE A 164 -1.28 0.01 9.28
C ILE A 164 -1.07 1.52 9.11
N GLN A 165 -1.80 2.35 9.85
CA GLN A 165 -1.66 3.79 9.72
C GLN A 165 -0.26 4.28 10.08
N ARG A 166 0.31 3.80 11.19
CA ARG A 166 1.69 4.15 11.57
C ARG A 166 2.71 3.65 10.56
N MET A 167 2.53 2.44 10.04
CA MET A 167 3.38 1.87 9.00
C MET A 167 3.36 2.72 7.73
N LYS A 168 2.17 3.17 7.29
CA LYS A 168 2.02 4.07 6.14
C LYS A 168 2.73 5.41 6.35
N VAL A 169 2.62 5.98 7.55
CA VAL A 169 3.34 7.22 7.88
C VAL A 169 4.85 6.99 7.80
N HIS A 170 5.36 5.92 8.39
CA HIS A 170 6.79 5.61 8.40
C HIS A 170 7.33 5.34 6.98
N THR A 171 6.60 4.56 6.19
CA THR A 171 6.93 4.27 4.79
C THR A 171 6.89 5.54 3.95
N GLY A 172 5.89 6.40 4.15
CA GLY A 172 5.80 7.70 3.46
C GLY A 172 6.95 8.64 3.80
N MET A 173 7.44 8.63 5.05
CA MET A 173 8.64 9.38 5.43
C MET A 173 9.89 8.84 4.75
N LEU A 174 10.05 7.51 4.69
CA LEU A 174 11.16 6.86 3.99
C LEU A 174 11.19 7.24 2.50
N VAL A 175 10.04 7.14 1.82
CA VAL A 175 9.91 7.53 0.40
C VAL A 175 10.31 8.98 0.19
N LYS A 176 9.78 9.90 1.01
CA LYS A 176 10.10 11.33 0.91
C LYS A 176 11.58 11.61 1.17
N ASP A 177 12.20 10.92 2.12
CA ASP A 177 13.63 11.08 2.41
C ASP A 177 14.52 10.62 1.25
N ILE A 178 14.19 9.49 0.61
CA ILE A 178 14.89 9.04 -0.61
C ILE A 178 14.70 10.04 -1.75
N GLN A 179 13.46 10.47 -1.98
CA GLN A 179 13.14 11.43 -3.05
C GLN A 179 13.88 12.76 -2.85
N ARG A 180 13.89 13.31 -1.64
CA ARG A 180 14.61 14.56 -1.31
C ARG A 180 16.11 14.48 -1.51
N ARG A 181 16.69 13.29 -1.39
CA ARG A 181 18.13 13.09 -1.62
C ARG A 181 18.47 12.97 -3.10
N LEU A 182 17.56 12.43 -3.90
CA LEU A 182 17.70 12.38 -5.36
C LEU A 182 17.41 13.73 -6.00
N LEU A 183 16.43 14.45 -5.49
CA LEU A 183 16.02 15.79 -5.91
C LEU A 183 15.62 16.60 -4.67
N PRO A 184 16.50 17.50 -4.18
CA PRO A 184 16.16 18.40 -3.08
C PRO A 184 14.91 19.23 -3.39
N ASP A 185 14.03 19.43 -2.40
CA ASP A 185 12.84 20.29 -2.49
C ASP A 185 13.29 21.74 -2.82
N THR A 186 13.30 22.09 -4.10
CA THR A 186 13.54 23.46 -4.55
C THR A 186 12.21 24.15 -4.80
N ALA A 187 12.07 25.38 -4.32
CA ALA A 187 11.01 26.28 -4.77
C ALA A 187 10.95 26.29 -6.31
N ASP A 188 9.73 26.23 -6.83
CA ASP A 188 9.36 25.81 -8.18
C ASP A 188 10.18 26.41 -9.35
N ASN A 189 10.33 25.60 -10.41
CA ASN A 189 10.52 25.99 -11.82
C ASN A 189 11.93 26.09 -12.43
N ASP A 190 13.01 25.65 -11.78
CA ASP A 190 14.31 25.53 -12.48
C ASP A 190 14.32 24.27 -13.38
N SER A 191 13.97 24.46 -14.67
CA SER A 191 13.93 23.39 -15.68
C SER A 191 15.25 22.62 -15.77
N GLU A 192 16.39 23.31 -15.64
CA GLU A 192 17.72 22.67 -15.68
C GLU A 192 17.99 21.78 -14.45
N ARG A 193 17.52 22.19 -13.26
CA ARG A 193 17.64 21.36 -12.05
C ARG A 193 16.73 20.13 -12.12
N LEU A 194 15.51 20.29 -12.65
CA LEU A 194 14.61 19.17 -12.90
C LEU A 194 15.20 18.18 -13.92
N LYS A 195 15.85 18.66 -14.98
CA LYS A 195 16.58 17.80 -15.94
C LYS A 195 17.77 17.10 -15.28
N ALA A 196 18.53 17.79 -14.43
CA ALA A 196 19.64 17.18 -13.69
C ALA A 196 19.14 16.08 -12.73
N GLY A 197 18.06 16.36 -11.98
CA GLY A 197 17.42 15.37 -11.11
C GLY A 197 16.83 14.20 -11.88
N LEU A 198 16.17 14.45 -13.01
CA LEU A 198 15.66 13.41 -13.91
C LEU A 198 16.80 12.51 -14.42
N LYS A 199 17.94 13.09 -14.81
CA LYS A 199 19.13 12.33 -15.24
C LYS A 199 19.64 11.44 -14.11
N THR A 200 19.79 11.97 -12.90
CA THR A 200 20.24 11.20 -11.73
C THR A 200 19.26 10.09 -11.38
N ALA A 201 17.96 10.40 -11.28
CA ALA A 201 16.91 9.42 -10.98
C ALA A 201 16.84 8.32 -12.05
N TRP A 202 16.98 8.66 -13.33
CA TRP A 202 17.03 7.69 -14.42
C TRP A 202 18.24 6.75 -14.29
N GLN A 203 19.43 7.27 -13.98
CA GLN A 203 20.63 6.44 -13.80
C GLN A 203 20.52 5.52 -12.57
N VAL A 204 19.89 6.00 -11.49
CA VAL A 204 19.61 5.18 -10.30
C VAL A 204 18.59 4.09 -10.64
N LEU A 205 17.56 4.40 -11.44
CA LEU A 205 16.60 3.41 -11.92
C LEU A 205 17.29 2.36 -12.81
N GLU A 206 18.17 2.76 -13.71
CA GLU A 206 18.95 1.80 -14.51
C GLU A 206 19.81 0.87 -13.64
N TRP A 207 20.32 1.38 -12.52
CA TRP A 207 21.04 0.58 -11.53
C TRP A 207 20.14 -0.43 -10.80
N THR A 208 18.87 -0.12 -10.51
CA THR A 208 17.98 -1.11 -9.87
C THR A 208 17.71 -2.31 -10.80
N TYR A 209 17.61 -2.08 -12.11
CA TYR A 209 17.46 -3.15 -13.09
C TYR A 209 18.70 -4.05 -13.23
N THR A 210 19.90 -3.59 -12.85
CA THR A 210 21.10 -4.46 -12.83
C THR A 210 21.20 -5.29 -11.54
N LYS A 211 20.42 -4.95 -10.51
CA LYS A 211 20.43 -5.56 -9.17
C LYS A 211 19.16 -6.35 -8.85
N GLN A 212 18.38 -6.72 -9.87
CA GLN A 212 17.16 -7.49 -9.65
C GLN A 212 17.43 -8.82 -8.93
N GLY A 213 16.51 -9.18 -8.03
CA GLY A 213 16.61 -10.37 -7.17
C GLY A 213 17.17 -10.11 -5.77
N GLU A 214 17.71 -8.92 -5.49
CA GLU A 214 18.03 -8.50 -4.12
C GLU A 214 16.76 -7.96 -3.41
N GLU A 215 16.56 -8.34 -2.15
CA GLU A 215 15.43 -7.91 -1.32
C GLU A 215 15.38 -6.37 -1.20
N GLY A 216 14.22 -5.77 -1.44
CA GLY A 216 14.03 -4.32 -1.43
C GLY A 216 14.39 -3.59 -2.72
N VAL A 217 15.04 -4.23 -3.71
CA VAL A 217 15.41 -3.53 -4.97
C VAL A 217 14.19 -3.20 -5.81
N GLU A 218 13.19 -4.10 -5.82
CA GLU A 218 11.97 -3.90 -6.59
C GLU A 218 11.15 -2.72 -6.04
N SER A 219 10.91 -2.70 -4.73
CA SER A 219 10.24 -1.57 -4.07
C SER A 219 11.04 -0.27 -4.15
N PHE A 220 12.37 -0.31 -4.03
CA PHE A 220 13.22 0.87 -4.26
C PHE A 220 13.10 1.38 -5.70
N GLY A 221 13.09 0.47 -6.69
CA GLY A 221 12.87 0.80 -8.09
C GLY A 221 11.54 1.50 -8.33
N LEU A 222 10.46 1.09 -7.67
CA LEU A 222 9.16 1.77 -7.75
C LEU A 222 9.21 3.19 -7.19
N VAL A 223 9.93 3.42 -6.10
CA VAL A 223 10.12 4.76 -5.52
C VAL A 223 10.84 5.68 -6.50
N VAL A 224 11.92 5.19 -7.11
CA VAL A 224 12.71 5.95 -8.07
C VAL A 224 11.92 6.19 -9.37
N LEU A 225 11.16 5.19 -9.83
CA LEU A 225 10.28 5.32 -10.99
C LEU A 225 9.21 6.40 -10.76
N GLY A 226 8.61 6.45 -9.56
CA GLY A 226 7.69 7.51 -9.18
C GLY A 226 8.31 8.90 -9.32
N LEU A 227 9.55 9.07 -8.84
CA LEU A 227 10.29 10.34 -8.99
C LEU A 227 10.58 10.69 -10.46
N VAL A 228 10.93 9.71 -11.29
CA VAL A 228 11.14 9.91 -12.75
C VAL A 228 9.84 10.41 -13.39
N LEU A 229 8.71 9.78 -13.09
CA LEU A 229 7.41 10.19 -13.63
C LEU A 229 6.98 11.58 -13.13
N ASP A 230 7.23 11.90 -11.87
CA ASP A 230 6.98 13.23 -11.32
C ASP A 230 7.81 14.32 -12.03
N CYS A 231 9.10 14.05 -12.26
CA CYS A 231 9.97 14.95 -13.02
C CYS A 231 9.50 15.15 -14.45
N LEU A 232 9.10 14.08 -15.15
CA LEU A 232 8.57 14.15 -16.51
C LEU A 232 7.27 14.94 -16.59
N THR A 233 6.41 14.80 -15.58
CA THR A 233 5.15 15.54 -15.46
C THR A 233 5.41 17.04 -15.25
N LYS A 234 6.30 17.39 -14.30
CA LYS A 234 6.70 18.78 -14.05
C LYS A 234 7.41 19.44 -15.24
N LEU A 235 8.07 18.66 -16.09
CA LEU A 235 8.68 19.13 -17.34
C LEU A 235 7.70 19.20 -18.52
N GLY A 236 6.42 18.84 -18.33
CA GLY A 236 5.39 18.85 -19.37
C GLY A 236 5.55 17.75 -20.43
N ALA A 237 6.34 16.71 -20.16
CA ALA A 237 6.60 15.62 -21.10
C ALA A 237 5.52 14.52 -21.08
N ILE A 238 4.79 14.43 -19.96
CA ILE A 238 3.64 13.54 -19.76
C ILE A 238 2.48 14.43 -19.29
N PRO A 239 1.26 14.25 -19.81
CA PRO A 239 0.11 14.99 -19.31
C PRO A 239 -0.07 14.71 -17.81
N GLU A 240 -0.30 15.76 -17.02
CA GLU A 240 -0.73 15.59 -15.63
C GLU A 240 -1.96 14.69 -15.62
N GLY A 241 -1.84 13.54 -14.95
CA GLY A 241 -2.96 12.66 -14.70
C GLY A 241 -3.98 13.44 -13.87
N LYS A 242 -5.02 13.95 -14.53
CA LYS A 242 -6.15 14.58 -13.84
C LYS A 242 -6.62 13.59 -12.77
N PRO A 243 -6.69 13.97 -11.48
CA PRO A 243 -7.13 13.04 -10.45
C PRO A 243 -8.49 12.51 -10.88
N MET A 244 -8.61 11.18 -10.93
CA MET A 244 -9.84 10.51 -11.30
C MET A 244 -10.92 11.02 -10.35
N ASN A 245 -11.83 11.86 -10.87
CA ASN A 245 -12.95 12.38 -10.08
C ASN A 245 -13.62 11.18 -9.41
N PRO A 246 -13.92 11.26 -8.09
CA PRO A 246 -14.64 10.19 -7.43
C PRO A 246 -15.91 9.92 -8.24
N ILE A 247 -16.07 8.65 -8.63
CA ILE A 247 -17.26 8.16 -9.33
C ILE A 247 -18.46 8.71 -8.55
N PRO A 248 -19.34 9.53 -9.17
CA PRO A 248 -20.53 10.00 -8.49
C PRO A 248 -21.32 8.77 -8.07
N SER A 249 -21.48 8.59 -6.76
CA SER A 249 -22.36 7.58 -6.19
C SER A 249 -23.76 7.86 -6.71
N THR A 250 -24.17 7.16 -7.76
CA THR A 250 -25.55 7.17 -8.26
C THR A 250 -26.43 6.41 -7.27
N ASN A 251 -26.72 7.03 -6.11
CA ASN A 251 -27.87 6.68 -5.31
C ASN A 251 -29.09 7.38 -5.92
N THR A 252 -29.54 6.87 -7.07
CA THR A 252 -30.86 7.19 -7.61
C THR A 252 -31.79 6.04 -7.24
N THR A 253 -32.37 6.13 -6.04
CA THR A 253 -33.51 5.30 -5.64
C THR A 253 -34.72 5.72 -6.49
N PRO A 254 -35.34 4.84 -7.27
CA PRO A 254 -36.58 5.17 -7.95
C PRO A 254 -37.71 5.23 -6.93
N MET A 255 -38.33 6.40 -6.79
CA MET A 255 -39.60 6.54 -6.11
C MET A 255 -40.67 5.76 -6.88
N ILE A 256 -41.12 4.66 -6.29
CA ILE A 256 -42.34 3.97 -6.72
C ILE A 256 -43.51 4.82 -6.23
N GLN A 257 -44.22 5.46 -7.15
CA GLN A 257 -45.52 6.07 -6.87
C GLN A 257 -46.57 4.95 -6.68
N PRO A 258 -47.46 5.04 -5.68
CA PRO A 258 -48.56 4.11 -5.54
C PRO A 258 -49.63 4.40 -6.60
N SER A 259 -50.00 3.37 -7.35
CA SER A 259 -51.17 3.35 -8.22
C SER A 259 -52.46 3.39 -7.39
N LYS A 260 -53.45 4.10 -7.94
CA LYS A 260 -54.80 4.37 -7.43
C LYS A 260 -55.56 3.13 -6.92
#